data_AF-A0A2E9AFA7-F1
#
_entry.id   AF-A0A2E9AFA7-F1
#
_cell.length_a   1.000
_cell.length_b   1.000
_cell.length_c   1.000
_cell.angle_alpha   90.00
_cell.angle_beta   90.00
_cell.angle_gamma   90.00
#
_symmetry.space_group_name_H-M   'P 1'
#
loop_
_entity.id
_entity.type
_entity.pdbx_description
1 polymer ?
#
loop_
_entity_poly.entity_id
_entity_poly.type
_entity_poly.pdbx_seq_one_letter_code
_entity_poly.pdbx_strand_id
1 'polypeptide(L)'
;MSSSLEKALIDLREARERLAQRSDPAFDARLEALRQWQSERAAALHRPLAERYEGEQLLHFLTRSFYLEADWSELTTDPAKIASRIGRIIDDARPLVIAVRLQHTADHLDAEMAEALEARAPGRAITPTGYVRAFREVGQFDVREQQIGWVRELVDLLGGFADNRAAYWAFKLAGSPAKALGMGQTYGLLAEGFAAMRSTRDLETATREVVTVQRRELDRLTGRGAARR
;
A
#
# COMPACT_ATOMS: atom_id res chain seq x y z
N MET A 1 -0.19 22.74 -1.22
CA MET A 1 -0.65 21.48 -0.60
C MET A 1 -1.65 20.73 -1.49
N SER A 2 -2.67 21.40 -2.06
CA SER A 2 -3.54 20.80 -3.11
C SER A 2 -2.74 20.20 -4.29
N SER A 3 -1.64 20.86 -4.70
CA SER A 3 -0.83 20.42 -5.84
C SER A 3 -0.16 19.06 -5.67
N SER A 4 0.24 18.66 -4.45
CA SER A 4 0.91 17.37 -4.24
C SER A 4 -0.06 16.19 -4.23
N LEU A 5 -1.25 16.39 -3.68
CA LEU A 5 -2.31 15.38 -3.71
C LEU A 5 -2.88 15.22 -5.11
N GLU A 6 -3.17 16.33 -5.78
CA GLU A 6 -3.60 16.32 -7.18
C GLU A 6 -2.62 15.54 -8.06
N LYS A 7 -1.32 15.84 -7.95
CA LYS A 7 -0.28 15.11 -8.69
C LYS A 7 -0.31 13.61 -8.40
N ALA A 8 -0.34 13.21 -7.12
CA ALA A 8 -0.35 11.80 -6.76
C ALA A 8 -1.58 11.06 -7.32
N LEU A 9 -2.75 11.71 -7.32
CA LEU A 9 -3.99 11.15 -7.87
C LEU A 9 -3.95 11.05 -9.41
N ILE A 10 -3.33 12.02 -10.08
CA ILE A 10 -3.06 11.96 -11.52
C ILE A 10 -2.13 10.78 -11.83
N ASP A 11 -1.00 10.67 -11.12
CA ASP A 11 -0.03 9.59 -11.31
C ASP A 11 -0.67 8.20 -11.13
N LEU A 12 -1.54 8.04 -10.12
CA LEU A 12 -2.30 6.81 -9.90
C LEU A 12 -3.29 6.52 -11.04
N ARG A 13 -4.06 7.54 -11.47
CA ARG A 13 -5.01 7.39 -12.59
C ARG A 13 -4.29 6.93 -13.85
N GLU A 14 -3.22 7.61 -14.23
CA GLU A 14 -2.46 7.30 -15.45
C GLU A 14 -1.83 5.90 -15.39
N ALA A 15 -1.34 5.47 -14.23
CA ALA A 15 -0.84 4.11 -14.07
C ALA A 15 -1.93 3.05 -14.29
N ARG A 16 -3.14 3.29 -13.76
CA ARG A 16 -4.28 2.39 -13.95
C ARG A 16 -4.81 2.39 -15.38
N GLU A 17 -4.81 3.54 -16.06
CA GLU A 17 -5.13 3.61 -17.49
C GLU A 17 -4.12 2.82 -18.33
N ARG A 18 -2.81 2.93 -18.02
CA ARG A 18 -1.78 2.10 -18.67
C ARG A 18 -1.98 0.61 -18.41
N LEU A 19 -2.35 0.22 -17.18
CA LEU A 19 -2.67 -1.18 -16.86
C LEU A 19 -3.88 -1.68 -17.64
N ALA A 20 -4.94 -0.87 -17.74
CA ALA A 20 -6.13 -1.22 -18.51
C ALA A 20 -5.82 -1.41 -20.01
N GLN A 21 -4.85 -0.67 -20.56
CA GLN A 21 -4.38 -0.85 -21.94
C GLN A 21 -3.57 -2.15 -22.15
N ARG A 22 -2.97 -2.70 -21.09
CA ARG A 22 -2.25 -3.99 -21.10
C ARG A 22 -3.17 -5.18 -20.81
N SER A 23 -4.42 -4.92 -20.40
CA SER A 23 -5.35 -5.95 -19.97
C SER A 23 -5.67 -6.94 -21.09
N ASP A 24 -5.39 -8.20 -20.81
CA ASP A 24 -5.88 -9.36 -21.52
C ASP A 24 -6.15 -10.48 -20.52
N PRO A 25 -6.94 -11.52 -20.86
CA PRO A 25 -7.30 -12.56 -19.90
C PRO A 25 -6.11 -13.30 -19.25
N ALA A 26 -4.98 -13.43 -19.95
CA ALA A 26 -3.79 -14.09 -19.42
C ALA A 26 -3.02 -13.14 -18.49
N PHE A 27 -2.84 -11.88 -18.88
CA PHE A 27 -2.21 -10.85 -18.05
C PHE A 27 -3.01 -10.62 -16.76
N ASP A 28 -4.33 -10.47 -16.85
CA ASP A 28 -5.19 -10.20 -15.70
C ASP A 28 -5.16 -11.37 -14.70
N ALA A 29 -5.25 -12.61 -15.20
CA ALA A 29 -5.14 -13.81 -14.36
C ALA A 29 -3.75 -13.91 -13.70
N ARG A 30 -2.70 -13.52 -14.41
CA ARG A 30 -1.33 -13.52 -13.88
C ARG A 30 -1.13 -12.47 -12.80
N LEU A 31 -1.62 -11.25 -13.05
CA LEU A 31 -1.55 -10.13 -12.11
C LEU A 31 -2.30 -10.46 -10.83
N GLU A 32 -3.51 -11.01 -10.94
CA GLU A 32 -4.32 -11.43 -9.78
C GLU A 32 -3.60 -12.52 -8.96
N ALA A 33 -3.10 -13.57 -9.63
CA ALA A 33 -2.37 -14.64 -8.96
C ALA A 33 -1.11 -14.13 -8.24
N LEU A 34 -0.40 -13.17 -8.84
CA LEU A 34 0.75 -12.52 -8.22
C LEU A 34 0.36 -11.73 -6.99
N ARG A 35 -0.67 -10.89 -7.09
CA ARG A 35 -1.16 -10.07 -5.98
C ARG A 35 -1.56 -10.93 -4.78
N GLN A 36 -2.33 -11.98 -5.03
CA GLN A 36 -2.74 -12.92 -3.99
C GLN A 36 -1.51 -13.58 -3.33
N TRP A 37 -0.54 -14.05 -4.14
CA TRP A 37 0.69 -14.67 -3.62
C TRP A 37 1.53 -13.70 -2.80
N GLN A 38 1.67 -12.44 -3.23
CA GLN A 38 2.43 -11.42 -2.50
C GLN A 38 1.76 -11.04 -1.19
N SER A 39 0.43 -10.90 -1.18
CA SER A 39 -0.36 -10.64 0.03
C SER A 39 -0.15 -11.74 1.05
N GLU A 40 -0.31 -13.01 0.66
CA GLU A 40 -0.12 -14.17 1.54
C GLU A 40 1.31 -14.26 2.08
N ARG A 41 2.30 -14.07 1.21
CA ARG A 41 3.71 -14.06 1.62
C ARG A 41 4.01 -12.94 2.62
N ALA A 42 3.50 -11.74 2.37
CA ALA A 42 3.69 -10.61 3.28
C ALA A 42 3.00 -10.86 4.63
N ALA A 43 1.77 -11.39 4.62
CA ALA A 43 1.05 -11.76 5.83
C ALA A 43 1.82 -12.82 6.64
N ALA A 44 2.33 -13.86 5.98
CA ALA A 44 3.12 -14.91 6.65
C ALA A 44 4.43 -14.36 7.23
N LEU A 45 5.13 -13.47 6.51
CA LEU A 45 6.38 -12.88 6.97
C LEU A 45 6.22 -12.04 8.25
N HIS A 46 5.10 -11.32 8.38
CA HIS A 46 4.88 -10.38 9.48
C HIS A 46 3.98 -10.92 10.60
N ARG A 47 3.39 -12.10 10.44
CA ARG A 47 2.53 -12.73 11.47
C ARG A 47 3.16 -12.76 12.86
N PRO A 48 4.44 -13.16 13.06
CA PRO A 48 5.03 -13.18 14.40
C PRO A 48 5.14 -11.79 15.06
N LEU A 49 5.27 -10.73 14.25
CA LEU A 49 5.26 -9.36 14.76
C LEU A 49 3.83 -8.91 15.08
N ALA A 50 2.86 -9.24 14.23
CA ALA A 50 1.45 -8.95 14.50
C ALA A 50 0.99 -9.58 15.81
N GLU A 51 1.28 -10.87 16.03
CA GLU A 51 0.96 -11.57 17.28
C GLU A 51 1.63 -10.93 18.50
N ARG A 52 2.91 -10.53 18.37
CA ARG A 52 3.63 -9.86 19.45
C ARG A 52 2.96 -8.54 19.83
N TYR A 53 2.51 -7.76 18.86
CA TYR A 53 2.03 -6.39 19.05
C TYR A 53 0.50 -6.26 18.99
N GLU A 54 -0.26 -7.35 19.06
CA GLU A 54 -1.74 -7.33 18.91
C GLU A 54 -2.17 -6.58 17.62
N GLY A 55 -1.35 -6.73 16.58
CA GLY A 55 -1.41 -6.00 15.32
C GLY A 55 -2.06 -6.78 14.17
N GLU A 56 -2.83 -7.83 14.45
CA GLU A 56 -3.43 -8.71 13.44
C GLU A 56 -4.38 -7.96 12.52
N GLN A 57 -5.16 -7.03 13.07
CA GLN A 57 -6.05 -6.16 12.28
C GLN A 57 -5.24 -5.25 11.35
N LEU A 58 -4.11 -4.72 11.81
CA LEU A 58 -3.25 -3.86 10.99
C LEU A 58 -2.56 -4.67 9.89
N LEU A 59 -2.11 -5.88 10.20
CA LEU A 59 -1.56 -6.78 9.20
C LEU A 59 -2.60 -7.15 8.14
N HIS A 60 -3.84 -7.46 8.55
CA HIS A 60 -4.94 -7.72 7.63
C HIS A 60 -5.20 -6.49 6.75
N PHE A 61 -5.40 -5.32 7.36
CA PHE A 61 -5.65 -4.08 6.64
C PHE A 61 -4.56 -3.82 5.59
N LEU A 62 -3.28 -3.86 5.97
CA LEU A 62 -2.18 -3.55 5.04
C LEU A 62 -2.02 -4.57 3.91
N THR A 63 -2.29 -5.85 4.16
CA THR A 63 -2.05 -6.92 3.18
C THR A 63 -3.28 -7.29 2.35
N ARG A 64 -4.49 -7.00 2.83
CA ARG A 64 -5.77 -7.31 2.18
C ARG A 64 -6.50 -6.03 1.81
N SER A 65 -7.12 -5.36 2.79
CA SER A 65 -8.02 -4.23 2.55
C SER A 65 -7.36 -3.10 1.77
N PHE A 66 -6.12 -2.75 2.12
CA PHE A 66 -5.35 -1.67 1.47
C PHE A 66 -4.67 -2.11 0.18
N TYR A 67 -4.04 -3.29 0.16
CA TYR A 67 -3.23 -3.72 -0.97
C TYR A 67 -4.04 -4.38 -2.10
N LEU A 68 -4.98 -5.26 -1.77
CA LEU A 68 -5.76 -6.04 -2.73
C LEU A 68 -7.10 -5.39 -3.07
N GLU A 69 -7.81 -4.93 -2.04
CA GLU A 69 -9.24 -4.61 -2.14
C GLU A 69 -9.53 -3.11 -2.28
N ALA A 70 -8.53 -2.25 -2.07
CA ALA A 70 -8.73 -0.81 -2.03
C ALA A 70 -9.17 -0.25 -3.39
N ASP A 71 -10.39 0.27 -3.44
CA ASP A 71 -10.87 1.06 -4.56
C ASP A 71 -10.58 2.55 -4.36
N TRP A 72 -9.73 3.09 -5.24
CA TRP A 72 -9.33 4.49 -5.28
C TRP A 72 -10.09 5.30 -6.35
N SER A 73 -11.07 4.69 -7.03
CA SER A 73 -11.84 5.30 -8.14
C SER A 73 -12.52 6.62 -7.75
N GLU A 74 -13.05 6.71 -6.52
CA GLU A 74 -13.65 7.93 -5.95
C GLU A 74 -12.68 9.11 -6.00
N LEU A 75 -11.37 8.86 -5.79
CA LEU A 75 -10.36 9.91 -5.77
C LEU A 75 -9.75 10.19 -7.14
N THR A 76 -9.65 9.18 -8.00
CA THR A 76 -8.97 9.30 -9.30
C THR A 76 -9.87 9.76 -10.44
N THR A 77 -11.20 9.75 -10.29
CA THR A 77 -12.13 10.14 -11.36
C THR A 77 -11.92 11.59 -11.82
N ASP A 78 -11.78 12.53 -10.87
CA ASP A 78 -11.47 13.94 -11.13
C ASP A 78 -10.43 14.44 -10.11
N PRO A 79 -9.14 14.15 -10.34
CA PRO A 79 -8.06 14.40 -9.38
C PRO A 79 -7.99 15.85 -8.89
N ALA A 80 -8.15 16.82 -9.80
CA ALA A 80 -8.07 18.24 -9.48
C ALA A 80 -9.24 18.67 -8.57
N LYS A 81 -10.46 18.28 -8.92
CA LYS A 81 -11.65 18.59 -8.13
C LYS A 81 -11.62 17.92 -6.76
N ILE A 82 -11.20 16.66 -6.69
CA ILE A 82 -11.09 15.93 -5.43
C ILE A 82 -10.02 16.53 -4.54
N ALA A 83 -8.81 16.80 -5.05
CA ALA A 83 -7.74 17.44 -4.28
C ALA A 83 -8.18 18.81 -3.74
N SER A 84 -8.89 19.61 -4.55
CA SER A 84 -9.46 20.88 -4.13
C SER A 84 -10.49 20.72 -2.99
N ARG A 85 -11.40 19.73 -3.09
CA ARG A 85 -12.39 19.44 -2.03
C ARG A 85 -11.73 19.01 -0.72
N ILE A 86 -10.74 18.12 -0.80
CA ILE A 86 -10.01 17.62 0.37
C ILE A 86 -9.22 18.75 1.03
N GLY A 87 -8.55 19.60 0.24
CA GLY A 87 -7.80 20.75 0.76
C GLY A 87 -8.66 21.84 1.40
N ARG A 88 -9.99 21.80 1.27
CA ARG A 88 -10.92 22.65 2.03
C ARG A 88 -11.31 22.06 3.39
N ILE A 89 -11.00 20.78 3.62
CA ILE A 89 -11.42 20.02 4.80
C ILE A 89 -10.24 19.73 5.73
N ILE A 90 -9.10 19.35 5.15
CA ILE A 90 -7.88 19.02 5.91
C ILE A 90 -6.75 19.95 5.51
N ASP A 91 -6.00 20.42 6.51
CA ASP A 91 -4.85 21.28 6.31
C ASP A 91 -3.64 20.49 5.79
N ASP A 92 -3.44 19.26 6.29
CA ASP A 92 -2.37 18.36 5.86
C ASP A 92 -2.89 17.08 5.21
N ALA A 93 -2.74 17.00 3.89
CA ALA A 93 -3.07 15.83 3.09
C ALA A 93 -1.92 14.83 2.95
N ARG A 94 -0.77 15.03 3.62
CA ARG A 94 0.42 14.18 3.46
C ARG A 94 0.15 12.69 3.68
N PRO A 95 -0.60 12.24 4.69
CA PRO A 95 -0.92 10.81 4.85
C PRO A 95 -1.63 10.22 3.62
N LEU A 96 -2.60 10.96 3.07
CA LEU A 96 -3.32 10.54 1.87
C LEU A 96 -2.43 10.53 0.63
N VAL A 97 -1.55 11.53 0.48
CA VAL A 97 -0.54 11.55 -0.60
C VAL A 97 0.34 10.29 -0.54
N ILE A 98 0.79 9.90 0.64
CA ILE A 98 1.62 8.70 0.83
C ILE A 98 0.83 7.44 0.49
N ALA A 99 -0.41 7.33 0.97
CA ALA A 99 -1.27 6.19 0.69
C ALA A 99 -1.50 6.00 -0.83
N VAL A 100 -1.79 7.09 -1.54
CA VAL A 100 -1.96 7.08 -3.01
C VAL A 100 -0.65 6.68 -3.71
N ARG A 101 0.50 7.15 -3.24
CA ARG A 101 1.82 6.77 -3.79
C ARG A 101 2.16 5.29 -3.55
N LEU A 102 1.79 4.76 -2.38
CA LEU A 102 1.94 3.34 -2.08
C LEU A 102 1.11 2.51 -3.06
N GLN A 103 -0.15 2.88 -3.32
CA GLN A 103 -0.98 2.19 -4.31
C GLN A 103 -0.39 2.31 -5.71
N HIS A 104 -0.02 3.51 -6.14
CA HIS A 104 0.55 3.74 -7.47
C HIS A 104 1.80 2.89 -7.73
N THR A 105 2.72 2.87 -6.76
CA THR A 105 3.95 2.08 -6.88
C THR A 105 3.69 0.58 -6.74
N ALA A 106 2.69 0.16 -5.98
CA ALA A 106 2.27 -1.24 -5.93
C ALA A 106 1.69 -1.70 -7.28
N ASP A 107 0.76 -0.94 -7.86
CA ASP A 107 0.18 -1.19 -9.19
C ASP A 107 1.29 -1.30 -10.25
N HIS A 108 2.29 -0.41 -10.23
CA HIS A 108 3.42 -0.45 -11.14
C HIS A 108 4.29 -1.70 -10.95
N LEU A 109 4.75 -1.98 -9.71
CA LEU A 109 5.62 -3.11 -9.44
C LEU A 109 4.94 -4.46 -9.72
N ASP A 110 3.65 -4.58 -9.41
CA ASP A 110 2.86 -5.79 -9.67
C ASP A 110 2.78 -6.07 -11.16
N ALA A 111 2.57 -5.05 -11.99
CA ALA A 111 2.52 -5.20 -13.45
C ALA A 111 3.84 -5.74 -14.02
N GLU A 112 4.95 -5.11 -13.67
CA GLU A 112 6.28 -5.50 -14.16
C GLU A 112 6.66 -6.91 -13.67
N MET A 113 6.28 -7.24 -12.42
CA MET A 113 6.47 -8.58 -11.87
C MET A 113 5.60 -9.64 -12.55
N ALA A 114 4.35 -9.30 -12.89
CA ALA A 114 3.43 -10.21 -13.59
C ALA A 114 3.96 -10.55 -14.98
N GLU A 115 4.41 -9.55 -15.74
CA GLU A 115 5.03 -9.72 -17.06
C GLU A 115 6.31 -10.56 -16.99
N ALA A 116 7.23 -10.23 -16.07
CA ALA A 116 8.46 -10.98 -15.88
C ALA A 116 8.18 -12.44 -15.48
N LEU A 117 7.20 -12.68 -14.61
CA LEU A 117 6.81 -14.04 -14.25
C LEU A 117 6.17 -14.79 -15.42
N GLU A 118 5.32 -14.15 -16.21
CA GLU A 118 4.68 -14.78 -17.37
C GLU A 118 5.71 -15.14 -18.44
N ALA A 119 6.60 -14.22 -18.81
CA ALA A 119 7.64 -14.47 -19.81
C ALA A 119 8.54 -15.66 -19.44
N ARG A 120 8.80 -15.86 -18.15
CA ARG A 120 9.69 -16.92 -17.64
C ARG A 120 9.01 -18.28 -17.49
N ALA A 121 7.74 -18.29 -17.10
CA ALA A 121 7.02 -19.50 -16.78
C ALA A 121 5.51 -19.33 -17.05
N PRO A 122 5.10 -19.29 -18.33
CA PRO A 122 3.73 -19.00 -18.71
C PRO A 122 2.73 -19.97 -18.07
N GLY A 123 1.67 -19.45 -17.45
CA GLY A 123 0.62 -20.24 -16.80
C GLY A 123 1.08 -21.17 -15.66
N ARG A 124 2.34 -21.09 -15.21
CA ARG A 124 2.85 -21.90 -14.09
C ARG A 124 2.60 -21.22 -12.75
N ALA A 125 2.38 -22.01 -11.69
CA ALA A 125 2.27 -21.49 -10.33
C ALA A 125 3.51 -20.68 -9.92
N ILE A 126 3.30 -19.61 -9.16
CA ILE A 126 4.37 -18.76 -8.63
C ILE A 126 5.08 -19.51 -7.51
N THR A 127 6.39 -19.70 -7.67
CA THR A 127 7.25 -20.33 -6.67
C THR A 127 8.17 -19.30 -6.03
N PRO A 128 8.66 -19.50 -4.79
CA PRO A 128 9.62 -18.58 -4.17
C PRO A 128 10.86 -18.32 -5.06
N THR A 129 11.42 -19.37 -5.69
CA THR A 129 12.56 -19.23 -6.60
C THR A 129 12.21 -18.46 -7.86
N GLY A 130 11.03 -18.70 -8.43
CA GLY A 130 10.54 -17.96 -9.60
C GLY A 130 10.33 -16.48 -9.28
N TYR A 131 9.71 -16.19 -8.14
CA TYR A 131 9.50 -14.83 -7.65
C TYR A 131 10.82 -14.08 -7.46
N VAL A 132 11.82 -14.68 -6.78
CA VAL A 132 13.13 -14.03 -6.58
C VAL A 132 13.81 -13.72 -7.92
N ARG A 133 13.72 -14.63 -8.90
CA ARG A 133 14.33 -14.41 -10.23
C ARG A 133 13.62 -13.27 -10.97
N ALA A 134 12.29 -13.27 -10.99
CA ALA A 134 11.52 -12.18 -11.59
C ALA A 134 11.78 -10.84 -10.88
N PHE A 135 11.81 -10.83 -9.54
CA PHE A 135 12.11 -9.64 -8.75
C PHE A 135 13.48 -9.04 -9.09
N ARG A 136 14.49 -9.89 -9.27
CA ARG A 136 15.84 -9.46 -9.69
C ARG A 136 15.88 -8.95 -11.12
N GLU A 137 15.10 -9.55 -12.00
CA GLU A 137 14.99 -9.15 -13.42
C GLU A 137 14.30 -7.79 -13.56
N VAL A 138 13.20 -7.56 -12.83
CA VAL A 138 12.49 -6.27 -12.77
C VAL A 138 13.40 -5.17 -12.23
N GLY A 139 14.26 -5.46 -11.23
CA GLY A 139 15.35 -4.57 -10.84
C GLY A 139 14.95 -3.26 -10.13
N GLN A 140 13.67 -3.02 -9.88
CA GLN A 140 13.11 -1.79 -9.27
C GLN A 140 13.31 -1.73 -7.73
N PHE A 141 14.52 -2.02 -7.26
CA PHE A 141 14.82 -2.15 -5.83
C PHE A 141 14.68 -0.82 -5.07
N ASP A 142 15.04 0.29 -5.70
CA ASP A 142 14.97 1.62 -5.07
C ASP A 142 13.50 2.05 -4.86
N VAL A 143 12.61 1.70 -5.79
CA VAL A 143 11.15 1.89 -5.62
C VAL A 143 10.65 1.09 -4.43
N ARG A 144 11.11 -0.16 -4.27
CA ARG A 144 10.73 -1.00 -3.13
C ARG A 144 11.25 -0.45 -1.80
N GLU A 145 12.49 0.04 -1.75
CA GLU A 145 13.01 0.71 -0.55
C GLU A 145 12.21 1.98 -0.22
N GLN A 146 11.82 2.74 -1.24
CA GLN A 146 10.99 3.93 -1.06
C GLN A 146 9.61 3.59 -0.49
N GLN A 147 8.98 2.49 -0.93
CA GLN A 147 7.72 1.99 -0.33
C GLN A 147 7.89 1.69 1.16
N ILE A 148 8.99 1.03 1.56
CA ILE A 148 9.27 0.75 2.98
C ILE A 148 9.41 2.06 3.77
N GLY A 149 10.09 3.06 3.20
CA GLY A 149 10.21 4.39 3.80
C GLY A 149 8.86 5.08 3.97
N TRP A 150 7.98 5.00 2.97
CA TRP A 150 6.63 5.56 3.01
C TRP A 150 5.71 4.90 4.02
N VAL A 151 5.78 3.57 4.20
CA VAL A 151 5.02 2.89 5.26
C VAL A 151 5.40 3.43 6.63
N ARG A 152 6.71 3.60 6.89
CA ARG A 152 7.18 4.22 8.15
C ARG A 152 6.64 5.63 8.31
N GLU A 153 6.83 6.48 7.30
CA GLU A 153 6.39 7.88 7.34
C GLU A 153 4.87 8.00 7.55
N LEU A 154 4.08 7.14 6.90
CA LEU A 154 2.64 7.11 7.05
C LEU A 154 2.23 6.78 8.50
N VAL A 155 2.86 5.77 9.09
CA VAL A 155 2.56 5.41 10.49
C VAL A 155 3.05 6.48 11.45
N ASP A 156 4.24 7.08 11.25
CA ASP A 156 4.73 8.17 12.10
C ASP A 156 3.77 9.36 12.11
N LEU A 157 3.24 9.72 10.93
CA LEU A 157 2.24 10.79 10.79
C LEU A 157 0.93 10.43 11.48
N LEU A 158 0.47 9.17 11.38
CA LEU A 158 -0.84 8.74 11.89
C LEU A 158 -0.81 8.33 13.37
N GLY A 159 0.33 7.89 13.90
CA GLY A 159 0.50 7.46 15.30
C GLY A 159 0.15 8.58 16.28
N GLY A 160 0.61 9.81 16.00
CA GLY A 160 0.26 10.99 16.79
C GLY A 160 -1.26 11.29 16.82
N PHE A 161 -1.99 10.91 15.77
CA PHE A 161 -3.45 11.04 15.73
C PHE A 161 -4.16 9.86 16.41
N ALA A 162 -3.62 8.65 16.30
CA ALA A 162 -4.20 7.43 16.88
C ALA A 162 -4.30 7.49 18.42
N ASP A 163 -3.32 8.12 19.07
CA ASP A 163 -3.29 8.30 20.53
C ASP A 163 -4.22 9.43 21.01
N ASN A 164 -4.67 10.30 20.10
CA ASN A 164 -5.51 11.44 20.43
C ASN A 164 -7.01 11.11 20.32
N ARG A 165 -7.68 11.01 21.47
CA ARG A 165 -9.12 10.72 21.56
C ARG A 165 -10.00 11.74 20.82
N ALA A 166 -9.63 13.02 20.81
CA ALA A 166 -10.39 14.05 20.11
C ALA A 166 -10.24 13.88 18.58
N ALA A 167 -9.03 13.60 18.10
CA ALA A 167 -8.79 13.30 16.69
C ALA A 167 -9.60 12.08 16.21
N TYR A 168 -9.67 11.03 17.03
CA TYR A 168 -10.49 9.85 16.72
C TYR A 168 -11.98 10.18 16.57
N TRP A 169 -12.54 10.97 17.50
CA TRP A 169 -13.95 11.37 17.41
C TRP A 169 -14.21 12.30 16.22
N ALA A 170 -13.30 13.25 15.96
CA ALA A 170 -13.38 14.11 14.78
C ALA A 170 -13.36 13.29 13.49
N PHE A 171 -12.45 12.32 13.40
CA PHE A 171 -12.38 11.40 12.28
C PHE A 171 -13.69 10.63 12.13
N LYS A 172 -14.22 10.01 13.20
CA LYS A 172 -15.50 9.28 13.17
C LYS A 172 -16.69 10.11 12.68
N LEU A 173 -16.75 11.39 13.08
CA LEU A 173 -17.83 12.30 12.69
C LEU A 173 -17.70 12.76 11.23
N ALA A 174 -16.49 12.70 10.64
CA ALA A 174 -16.24 13.09 9.26
C ALA A 174 -16.83 12.11 8.21
N GLY A 175 -17.31 10.93 8.63
CA GLY A 175 -17.86 9.93 7.72
C GLY A 175 -19.11 10.39 6.95
N SER A 176 -20.05 11.05 7.63
CA SER A 176 -21.27 11.56 6.97
C SER A 176 -20.96 12.66 5.93
N PRO A 177 -20.14 13.69 6.26
CA PRO A 177 -19.65 14.63 5.25
C PRO A 177 -18.91 13.98 4.08
N ALA A 178 -18.03 13.00 4.35
CA ALA A 178 -17.29 12.31 3.31
C ALA A 178 -18.21 11.58 2.31
N LYS A 179 -19.23 10.89 2.83
CA LYS A 179 -20.26 10.24 2.00
C LYS A 179 -21.04 11.23 1.15
N ALA A 180 -21.44 12.37 1.74
CA ALA A 180 -22.14 13.43 1.02
C ALA A 180 -21.31 14.03 -0.13
N LEU A 181 -19.98 13.97 -0.03
CA LEU A 181 -19.05 14.44 -1.05
C LEU A 181 -18.64 13.35 -2.06
N GLY A 182 -19.17 12.13 -1.93
CA GLY A 182 -18.84 11.00 -2.81
C GLY A 182 -17.52 10.28 -2.48
N MET A 183 -17.03 10.43 -1.25
CA MET A 183 -15.79 9.81 -0.74
C MET A 183 -16.09 8.79 0.37
N GLY A 184 -17.22 8.10 0.27
CA GLY A 184 -17.71 7.20 1.32
C GLY A 184 -16.87 5.95 1.47
N GLN A 185 -16.48 5.32 0.36
CA GLN A 185 -15.65 4.11 0.36
C GLN A 185 -14.23 4.44 0.81
N THR A 186 -13.66 5.53 0.29
CA THR A 186 -12.34 6.03 0.70
C THR A 186 -12.31 6.27 2.20
N TYR A 187 -13.31 6.96 2.74
CA TYR A 187 -13.41 7.19 4.18
C TYR A 187 -13.51 5.87 4.96
N GLY A 188 -14.30 4.91 4.48
CA GLY A 188 -14.43 3.58 5.10
C GLY A 188 -13.07 2.86 5.21
N LEU A 189 -12.30 2.83 4.12
CA LEU A 189 -10.96 2.25 4.10
C LEU A 189 -10.02 2.94 5.08
N LEU A 190 -10.00 4.28 5.09
CA LEU A 190 -9.18 5.04 6.04
C LEU A 190 -9.61 4.80 7.49
N ALA A 191 -10.91 4.63 7.74
CA ALA A 191 -11.45 4.36 9.06
C ALA A 191 -11.03 2.99 9.59
N GLU A 192 -11.06 1.98 8.73
CA GLU A 192 -10.57 0.64 9.03
C GLU A 192 -9.08 0.69 9.40
N GLY A 193 -8.25 1.31 8.56
CA GLY A 193 -6.81 1.45 8.82
C GLY A 193 -6.51 2.19 10.12
N PHE A 194 -7.22 3.29 10.39
CA PHE A 194 -7.10 4.05 11.63
C PHE A 194 -7.48 3.20 12.86
N ALA A 195 -8.59 2.46 12.78
CA ALA A 195 -9.01 1.57 13.87
C ALA A 195 -7.96 0.48 14.14
N ALA A 196 -7.41 -0.13 13.08
CA ALA A 196 -6.40 -1.17 13.15
C ALA A 196 -5.07 -0.68 13.74
N MET A 197 -4.62 0.52 13.37
CA MET A 197 -3.45 1.15 13.97
C MET A 197 -3.65 1.39 15.47
N ARG A 198 -4.84 1.85 15.88
CA ARG A 198 -5.15 2.14 17.28
C ARG A 198 -5.29 0.89 18.15
N SER A 199 -5.66 -0.25 17.58
CA SER A 199 -5.68 -1.53 18.30
C SER A 199 -4.32 -2.19 18.40
N THR A 200 -3.33 -1.73 17.62
CA THR A 200 -1.96 -2.26 17.67
C THR A 200 -1.24 -1.74 18.91
N ARG A 201 -0.74 -2.64 19.75
CA ARG A 201 0.07 -2.32 20.92
C ARG A 201 1.44 -1.83 20.48
N ASP A 202 1.88 -0.69 21.02
CA ASP A 202 3.20 -0.10 20.73
C ASP A 202 3.47 0.02 19.21
N LEU A 203 2.55 0.72 18.53
CA LEU A 203 2.54 0.89 17.07
C LEU A 203 3.89 1.41 16.52
N GLU A 204 4.56 2.30 17.26
CA GLU A 204 5.86 2.85 16.87
C GLU A 204 6.94 1.76 16.82
N THR A 205 7.06 0.96 17.89
CA THR A 205 8.04 -0.14 17.93
C THR A 205 7.68 -1.23 16.93
N ALA A 206 6.40 -1.59 16.81
CA ALA A 206 5.91 -2.55 15.83
C ALA A 206 6.32 -2.16 14.40
N THR A 207 6.10 -0.89 14.02
CA THR A 207 6.45 -0.35 12.70
C THR A 207 7.95 -0.38 12.46
N ARG A 208 8.75 -0.01 13.47
CA ARG A 208 10.22 -0.04 13.37
C ARG A 208 10.75 -1.45 13.11
N GLU A 209 10.17 -2.45 13.78
CA GLU A 209 10.51 -3.86 13.55
C GLU A 209 10.06 -4.35 12.17
N VAL A 210 8.84 -4.01 11.73
CA VAL A 210 8.34 -4.35 10.39
C VAL A 210 9.24 -3.79 9.30
N VAL A 211 9.63 -2.51 9.41
CA VAL A 211 10.58 -1.86 8.48
C VAL A 211 11.93 -2.58 8.47
N THR A 212 12.42 -2.99 9.63
CA THR A 212 13.68 -3.74 9.75
C THR A 212 13.58 -5.11 9.05
N VAL A 213 12.47 -5.83 9.24
CA VAL A 213 12.21 -7.12 8.57
C VAL A 213 12.11 -6.93 7.05
N GLN A 214 11.38 -5.92 6.58
CA GLN A 214 11.23 -5.64 5.14
C GLN A 214 12.56 -5.31 4.47
N ARG A 215 13.41 -4.50 5.11
CA ARG A 215 14.76 -4.20 4.58
C ARG A 215 15.64 -5.43 4.49
N ARG A 216 15.64 -6.27 5.54
CA ARG A 216 16.37 -7.55 5.52
C ARG A 216 15.85 -8.46 4.42
N GLU A 217 14.54 -8.45 4.18
CA GLU A 217 13.96 -9.25 3.11
C GLU A 217 14.35 -8.70 1.73
N LEU A 218 14.36 -7.39 1.53
CA LEU A 218 14.87 -6.76 0.31
C LEU A 218 16.34 -7.13 0.05
N ASP A 219 17.18 -7.12 1.08
CA ASP A 219 18.59 -7.54 0.99
C ASP A 219 18.73 -9.02 0.58
N ARG A 220 17.84 -9.90 1.06
CA ARG A 220 17.82 -11.32 0.66
C ARG A 220 17.35 -11.48 -0.79
N LEU A 221 16.26 -10.81 -1.17
CA LEU A 221 15.72 -10.84 -2.52
C LEU A 221 16.75 -10.35 -3.53
N THR A 222 17.51 -9.30 -3.22
CA THR A 222 18.56 -8.73 -4.10
C THR A 222 19.89 -9.47 -4.04
N GLY A 223 20.11 -10.32 -3.03
CA GLY A 223 21.40 -10.98 -2.80
C GLY A 223 22.46 -10.07 -2.15
N ARG A 224 22.13 -8.82 -1.80
CA ARG A 224 23.03 -7.87 -1.12
C ARG A 224 23.40 -8.33 0.30
N GLY A 225 22.54 -9.12 0.95
CA GLY A 225 22.79 -9.66 2.30
C GLY A 225 23.85 -10.77 2.38
N ALA A 226 24.27 -11.34 1.25
CA ALA A 226 25.32 -12.36 1.20
C ALA A 226 26.74 -11.77 1.07
N ALA A 227 26.87 -10.54 0.57
CA ALA A 227 28.16 -9.87 0.35
C ALA A 227 28.70 -9.10 1.57
N ARG A 228 27.94 -9.06 2.68
CA ARG A 228 28.30 -8.34 3.92
C ARG A 228 28.62 -9.27 5.10
N ARG A 229 28.91 -10.55 4.84
CA ARG A 229 29.36 -11.52 5.85
C ARG A 229 30.78 -11.95 5.58
#